data_AF-A0A378JX43-F1
#
_entry.id   AF-A0A378JX43-F1
#
_cell.length_a   1.000
_cell.length_b   1.000
_cell.length_c   1.000
_cell.angle_alpha   90.00
_cell.angle_beta   90.00
_cell.angle_gamma   90.00
#
_symmetry.space_group_name_H-M   'P 1'
#
loop_
_entity.id
_entity.type
_entity.pdbx_description
1 polymer ?
#
loop_
_entity_poly.entity_id
_entity_poly.type
_entity_poly.pdbx_seq_one_letter_code
_entity_poly.pdbx_strand_id
1 'polypeptide(L)' 'MGCLAEVLASSNDVRYKYGKEAQKYIIEFLLTYSCYDLKSLAEILNCKCSLLSLVLSGKDYLDEKTAIELFNWFFLFINA' A
#
# COMPACT_ATOMS: atom_id res chain seq x y z
N MET A 1 2.06 16.42 -11.15
CA MET A 1 1.10 15.86 -10.18
C MET A 1 0.07 15.09 -10.99
N GLY A 2 0.21 13.77 -11.07
CA GLY A 2 -0.77 12.92 -11.75
C GLY A 2 -1.88 12.55 -10.76
N CYS A 3 -3.12 12.61 -11.20
CA CYS A 3 -4.27 12.27 -10.37
C CYS A 3 -4.31 10.75 -10.13
N LEU A 4 -4.71 10.29 -8.94
CA LEU A 4 -4.79 8.84 -8.63
C LEU A 4 -5.66 8.08 -9.66
N ALA A 5 -6.64 8.76 -10.25
CA ALA A 5 -7.47 8.22 -11.33
C ALA A 5 -6.68 7.92 -12.63
N GLU A 6 -5.67 8.71 -12.97
CA GLU A 6 -4.86 8.52 -14.19
C GLU A 6 -3.96 7.28 -14.08
N VAL A 7 -3.49 6.96 -12.87
CA VAL A 7 -2.69 5.76 -12.59
C VAL A 7 -3.55 4.50 -12.69
N LEU A 8 -4.81 4.58 -12.24
CA LEU A 8 -5.75 3.45 -12.27
C LEU A 8 -6.25 3.12 -13.69
N ALA A 9 -6.33 4.12 -14.59
CA ALA A 9 -6.83 3.94 -15.95
C ALA A 9 -5.82 3.27 -16.92
N SER A 10 -4.54 3.16 -16.55
CA SER A 10 -3.47 2.62 -17.42
C SER A 10 -3.36 1.08 -17.42
N SER A 11 -4.43 0.37 -17.05
CA SER A 11 -4.40 -1.07 -16.78
C SER A 11 -4.45 -1.92 -18.05
N ASN A 12 -3.28 -2.24 -18.61
CA ASN A 12 -3.14 -3.40 -19.51
C ASN A 12 -1.97 -4.34 -19.14
N ASP A 13 -1.43 -4.23 -17.92
CA ASP A 13 -0.44 -5.17 -17.41
C ASP A 13 -0.72 -5.47 -15.94
N VAL A 14 -1.06 -6.72 -15.63
CA VAL A 14 -1.47 -7.20 -14.29
C VAL A 14 -0.39 -6.93 -13.24
N ARG A 15 0.88 -6.75 -13.64
CA ARG A 15 1.99 -6.36 -12.77
C ARG A 15 1.90 -4.93 -12.23
N TYR A 16 1.10 -4.06 -12.85
CA TYR A 16 0.94 -2.66 -12.44
C TYR A 16 -0.14 -2.44 -11.37
N LYS A 17 -0.99 -3.44 -11.13
CA LYS A 17 -2.16 -3.32 -10.23
C LYS A 17 -1.78 -2.99 -8.78
N TYR A 18 -0.57 -3.35 -8.36
CA TYR A 18 0.01 -3.07 -7.05
C TYR A 18 1.35 -2.34 -7.16
N GLY A 19 1.46 -1.38 -8.10
CA GLY A 19 2.70 -0.66 -8.36
C GLY A 19 3.37 -0.14 -7.08
N LYS A 20 4.70 -0.19 -7.05
CA LYS A 20 5.54 0.21 -5.90
C LYS A 20 5.12 1.53 -5.27
N GLU A 21 4.88 2.55 -6.09
CA GLU A 21 4.45 3.88 -5.62
C GLU A 21 3.05 3.85 -5.00
N ALA A 22 2.12 3.07 -5.56
CA ALA A 22 0.79 2.94 -4.98
C ALA A 22 0.83 2.30 -3.59
N GLN A 23 1.65 1.25 -3.40
CA GLN A 23 1.85 0.64 -2.08
C GLN A 23 2.40 1.65 -1.07
N LYS A 24 3.42 2.42 -1.46
CA LYS A 24 3.97 3.50 -0.62
C LYS A 24 2.88 4.50 -0.20
N TYR A 25 2.14 5.05 -1.18
CA TYR A 25 1.13 6.07 -0.89
C TYR A 25 -0.04 5.53 -0.04
N ILE A 26 -0.44 4.27 -0.23
CA ILE A 26 -1.45 3.64 0.61
C ILE A 26 -0.94 3.47 2.05
N ILE A 27 0.32 3.03 2.23
CA ILE A 27 0.93 2.93 3.56
C ILE A 27 1.00 4.33 4.21
N GLU A 28 1.48 5.36 3.51
CA GLU A 28 1.50 6.75 4.00
C GLU A 28 0.10 7.22 4.41
N PHE A 29 -0.90 6.96 3.58
CA PHE A 29 -2.29 7.30 3.85
C PHE A 29 -2.81 6.62 5.11
N LEU A 30 -2.65 5.30 5.23
CA LEU A 30 -3.11 4.55 6.40
C LEU A 30 -2.42 5.05 7.67
N LEU A 31 -1.11 5.27 7.66
CA LEU A 31 -0.38 5.79 8.84
C LEU A 31 -0.78 7.22 9.21
N THR A 32 -1.19 8.03 8.23
CA THR A 32 -1.57 9.43 8.45
C THR A 32 -2.99 9.56 8.98
N TYR A 33 -3.92 8.77 8.45
CA TYR A 33 -5.36 8.96 8.69
C TYR A 33 -5.99 7.92 9.61
N SER A 34 -5.28 6.84 9.95
CA SER A 34 -5.69 5.88 10.97
C SER A 34 -4.96 6.11 12.31
N CYS A 35 -5.26 5.28 13.31
CA CYS A 35 -4.51 5.22 14.57
C CYS A 35 -3.36 4.20 14.54
N TYR A 36 -3.03 3.63 13.37
CA TYR A 36 -1.95 2.65 13.24
C TYR A 36 -0.57 3.32 13.23
N ASP A 37 0.36 2.74 13.97
CA ASP A 37 1.79 2.95 13.74
C ASP A 37 2.33 1.92 12.72
N LEU A 38 3.57 2.10 12.27
CA LEU A 38 4.18 1.21 11.27
C LEU A 38 4.21 -0.26 11.72
N LYS A 39 4.34 -0.49 13.03
CA LYS A 39 4.42 -1.84 13.61
C LYS A 39 3.07 -2.54 13.57
N SER A 40 2.01 -1.88 14.05
CA SER A 40 0.64 -2.41 14.03
C SER A 40 0.16 -2.66 12.60
N LEU A 41 0.48 -1.78 11.65
CA LEU A 41 0.17 -2.03 10.23
C LEU A 41 0.92 -3.25 9.67
N ALA A 42 2.20 -3.44 10.04
CA ALA A 42 2.95 -4.61 9.62
C ALA A 42 2.40 -5.93 10.20
N GLU A 43 1.89 -5.90 11.44
CA GLU A 43 1.21 -7.03 12.08
C GLU A 43 -0.11 -7.37 11.35
N ILE A 44 -0.93 -6.36 11.01
CA ILE A 44 -2.16 -6.54 10.22
C ILE A 44 -1.86 -7.20 8.87
N LEU A 45 -0.81 -6.73 8.19
CA LEU A 45 -0.40 -7.24 6.88
C LEU A 45 0.43 -8.52 6.94
N ASN A 46 0.66 -9.05 8.15
CA ASN A 46 1.49 -10.24 8.41
C ASN A 46 2.85 -10.21 7.71
N CYS A 47 3.56 -9.07 7.81
CA CYS A 47 4.88 -8.90 7.21
C CYS A 47 5.84 -8.20 8.18
N LYS A 48 7.13 -8.13 7.82
CA LYS A 48 8.14 -7.52 8.68
C LYS A 48 8.00 -6.00 8.65
N CYS A 49 8.01 -5.35 9.82
CA CYS A 49 8.03 -3.89 9.93
C CYS A 49 9.20 -3.25 9.16
N SER A 50 10.37 -3.93 9.10
CA SER A 50 11.50 -3.47 8.29
C SER A 50 11.21 -3.48 6.78
N LEU A 51 10.44 -4.44 6.28
CA LEU A 51 9.98 -4.45 4.89
C LEU A 51 9.04 -3.27 4.65
N LEU A 52 8.05 -3.05 5.52
CA LEU A 52 7.14 -1.90 5.40
C LEU A 52 7.88 -0.56 5.38
N SER A 53 8.92 -0.41 6.21
CA SER A 53 9.79 0.76 6.21
C SER A 53 10.50 0.98 4.87
N LEU A 54 10.99 -0.10 4.23
CA LEU A 54 11.62 -0.02 2.91
C LEU A 54 10.60 0.38 1.84
N VAL A 55 9.40 -0.18 1.86
CA VAL A 55 8.31 0.16 0.93
C VAL A 55 7.89 1.62 1.10
N LEU A 56 7.70 2.06 2.34
CA LEU A 56 7.39 3.45 2.69
C LEU A 56 8.47 4.43 2.19
N SER A 57 9.74 4.04 2.27
CA SER A 57 10.85 4.84 1.75
C SER A 57 11.01 4.78 0.22
N GLY A 58 10.15 4.05 -0.49
CA GLY A 58 10.23 3.84 -1.94
C GLY A 58 11.45 3.02 -2.36
N LYS A 59 12.04 2.24 -1.46
CA LYS A 59 13.22 1.40 -1.72
C LYS A 59 12.86 -0.01 -2.15
N ASP A 60 11.73 -0.54 -1.68
CA ASP A 60 11.27 -1.90 -1.98
C ASP A 60 9.76 -1.94 -2.28
N TYR A 61 9.22 -3.12 -2.55
CA TYR A 61 7.79 -3.39 -2.72
C TYR A 61 7.38 -4.68 -2.00
N LEU A 62 6.12 -4.76 -1.60
CA LEU A 62 5.49 -5.96 -1.05
C LEU A 62 5.28 -6.99 -2.15
N ASP A 63 5.41 -8.27 -1.79
CA ASP A 63 4.99 -9.35 -2.68
C ASP A 63 3.49 -9.28 -2.97
N GLU A 64 3.06 -9.98 -4.02
CA GLU A 64 1.69 -9.91 -4.53
C GLU A 64 0.64 -10.19 -3.45
N LYS A 65 0.88 -11.18 -2.58
CA LYS A 65 -0.08 -11.56 -1.54
C LYS A 65 -0.22 -10.44 -0.51
N THR A 66 0.89 -9.93 0.01
CA THR A 66 0.86 -8.85 1.01
C THR A 66 0.36 -7.53 0.40
N ALA A 67 0.65 -7.28 -0.88
CA ALA A 67 0.12 -6.13 -1.59
C ALA A 67 -1.40 -6.19 -1.79
N ILE A 68 -1.96 -7.37 -2.11
CA ILE A 68 -3.42 -7.56 -2.16
C ILE A 68 -4.06 -7.21 -0.81
N GLU A 69 -3.49 -7.71 0.29
CA GLU A 69 -3.99 -7.42 1.64
C GLU A 69 -3.92 -5.93 1.98
N LEU A 70 -2.84 -5.24 1.59
CA LEU A 70 -2.73 -3.79 1.77
C LEU A 70 -3.86 -3.04 1.06
N PHE A 71 -4.17 -3.41 -0.18
CA PHE A 71 -5.24 -2.77 -0.95
C PHE A 71 -6.63 -3.10 -0.39
N ASN A 72 -6.87 -4.35 0.01
CA ASN A 72 -8.11 -4.74 0.66
C ASN A 72 -8.32 -3.93 1.95
N TRP A 73 -7.27 -3.78 2.76
CA TRP A 73 -7.33 -2.99 3.99
C TRP A 73 -7.62 -1.52 3.73
N PHE A 74 -6.98 -0.95 2.70
CA PHE A 74 -7.27 0.41 2.25
C PHE A 74 -8.74 0.58 1.82
N PHE A 75 -9.27 -0.34 1.02
CA PHE A 75 -10.68 -0.29 0.63
C PHE A 75 -11.63 -0.44 1.81
N LEU A 76 -11.33 -1.29 2.79
CA LEU A 76 -12.11 -1.38 4.01
C LEU A 76 -12.08 -0.07 4.81
N PHE A 77 -10.92 0.57 4.90
CA PHE A 77 -10.74 1.82 5.63
C PHE A 77 -11.52 2.99 5.01
N ILE A 78 -11.54 3.13 3.68
CA ILE A 78 -12.23 4.25 3.02
C ILE A 78 -13.75 4.05 2.84
N ASN A 79 -14.23 2.80 2.98
CA ASN A 79 -15.66 2.48 2.93
C ASN A 79 -16.30 2.39 4.33
N ALA A 80 -15.54 2.64 5.39
CA ALA A 80 -16.02 2.70 6.78
C ALA A 80 -16.56 4.10 7.11
#